data_AF-A0AA42NWW8-F1
#
_entry.id   AF-A0AA42NWW8-F1
#
_cell.length_a   1.000
_cell.length_b   1.000
_cell.length_c   1.000
_cell.angle_alpha   90.00
_cell.angle_beta   90.00
_cell.angle_gamma   90.00
#
_symmetry.space_group_name_H-M   'P 1'
#
loop_
_entity.id
_entity.type
_entity.pdbx_description
1 polymer ?
#
loop_
_entity_poly.entity_id
_entity_poly.type
_entity_poly.pdbx_seq_one_letter_code
_entity_poly.pdbx_strand_id
1 'polypeptide(L)'
;MIDYNKIMAMIGHWLESEINGYFGSDYGPDFNSLLLAPLSAPVANNFIEKMKSDIPILKQLGADQLQLWSQDEGFERKVIYLRVGNQIAINLNQVRDMQLSRNGETYDVDAS
;
A
#
# COMPACT_ATOMS: atom_id res chain seq x y z
N MET A 1 -24.28 -3.03 -7.83
CA MET A 1 -23.55 -1.74 -7.91
C MET A 1 -22.26 -1.85 -7.10
N ILE A 2 -21.13 -1.44 -7.69
CA ILE A 2 -19.89 -1.21 -6.94
C ILE A 2 -20.08 0.14 -6.26
N ASP A 3 -19.95 0.15 -4.93
CA ASP A 3 -20.13 1.35 -4.11
C ASP A 3 -18.80 1.69 -3.43
N TYR A 4 -18.67 2.88 -2.89
CA TYR A 4 -17.42 3.43 -2.37
C TYR A 4 -16.73 2.50 -1.34
N ASN A 5 -17.53 1.94 -0.43
CA ASN A 5 -17.04 1.00 0.60
C ASN A 5 -16.39 -0.24 -0.01
N LYS A 6 -16.88 -0.72 -1.16
CA LYS A 6 -16.28 -1.87 -1.84
C LYS A 6 -14.94 -1.51 -2.46
N ILE A 7 -14.82 -0.31 -3.02
CA ILE A 7 -13.53 0.18 -3.56
C ILE A 7 -12.51 0.30 -2.43
N MET A 8 -12.90 0.87 -1.29
CA MET A 8 -12.03 0.93 -0.11
C MET A 8 -11.64 -0.46 0.40
N ALA A 9 -12.58 -1.40 0.44
CA ALA A 9 -12.28 -2.78 0.83
C ALA A 9 -11.29 -3.46 -0.14
N MET A 10 -11.41 -3.22 -1.45
CA MET A 10 -10.45 -3.74 -2.45
C MET A 10 -9.06 -3.13 -2.26
N ILE A 11 -8.97 -1.82 -2.01
CA ILE A 11 -7.71 -1.14 -1.73
C ILE A 11 -7.09 -1.65 -0.43
N GLY A 12 -7.89 -1.79 0.63
CA GLY A 12 -7.45 -2.38 1.90
C GLY A 12 -6.91 -3.79 1.71
N HIS A 13 -7.67 -4.65 1.03
CA HIS A 13 -7.25 -6.01 0.72
C HIS A 13 -5.94 -6.05 -0.07
N TRP A 14 -5.79 -5.20 -1.09
CA TRP A 14 -4.55 -5.09 -1.85
C TRP A 14 -3.39 -4.61 -1.00
N LEU A 15 -3.60 -3.60 -0.16
CA LEU A 15 -2.57 -3.08 0.76
C LEU A 15 -2.14 -4.11 1.82
N GLU A 16 -3.04 -4.99 2.24
CA GLU A 16 -2.75 -6.05 3.22
C GLU A 16 -2.17 -7.31 2.58
N SER A 17 -2.35 -7.50 1.26
CA SER A 17 -1.86 -8.68 0.55
C SER A 17 -0.33 -8.75 0.59
N GLU A 18 0.20 -9.93 0.88
CA GLU A 18 1.64 -10.18 0.81
C GLU A 18 2.12 -10.11 -0.65
N ILE A 19 3.33 -9.59 -0.86
CA ILE A 19 4.01 -9.68 -2.16
C ILE A 19 4.21 -11.17 -2.47
N ASN A 20 3.64 -11.66 -3.58
CA ASN A 20 3.55 -13.09 -3.92
C ASN A 20 2.73 -13.95 -2.95
N GLY A 21 1.83 -13.35 -2.15
CA GLY A 21 0.93 -14.09 -1.25
C GLY A 21 -0.02 -15.04 -1.99
N TYR A 22 -0.19 -14.82 -3.29
CA TYR A 22 -0.86 -15.73 -4.21
C TYR A 22 0.18 -16.43 -5.08
N PHE A 23 0.28 -17.75 -4.96
CA PHE A 23 1.25 -18.55 -5.71
C PHE A 23 1.11 -18.30 -7.22
N GLY A 24 2.17 -17.79 -7.86
CA GLY A 24 2.18 -17.48 -9.30
C GLY A 24 1.48 -16.17 -9.70
N SER A 25 1.14 -15.29 -8.75
CA SER A 25 0.58 -13.97 -9.04
C SER A 25 1.47 -12.86 -8.48
N ASP A 26 1.73 -11.86 -9.31
CA ASP A 26 2.40 -10.62 -8.89
C ASP A 26 1.47 -9.71 -8.07
N TYR A 27 0.23 -10.12 -7.78
CA TYR A 27 -0.77 -9.28 -7.09
C TYR A 27 -0.28 -8.82 -5.70
N GLY A 28 -0.39 -7.51 -5.45
CA GLY A 28 -0.12 -6.90 -4.14
C GLY A 28 0.77 -5.66 -4.22
N PRO A 29 1.10 -5.04 -3.08
CA PRO A 29 1.83 -3.80 -2.99
C PRO A 29 3.34 -4.04 -2.93
N ASP A 30 4.12 -3.42 -3.81
CA ASP A 30 5.58 -3.49 -3.74
C ASP A 30 6.16 -2.47 -2.74
N PHE A 31 5.88 -2.67 -1.45
CA PHE A 31 6.29 -1.75 -0.38
C PHE A 31 7.81 -1.58 -0.27
N ASN A 32 8.59 -2.60 -0.65
CA ASN A 32 10.04 -2.55 -0.57
C ASN A 32 10.60 -1.47 -1.51
N SER A 33 10.22 -1.48 -2.78
CA SER A 33 10.65 -0.44 -3.72
C SER A 33 10.10 0.94 -3.34
N LEU A 34 8.90 1.00 -2.76
CA LEU A 34 8.30 2.28 -2.36
C LEU A 34 8.99 2.92 -1.15
N LEU A 35 9.34 2.14 -0.12
CA LEU A 35 9.77 2.66 1.18
C LEU A 35 11.30 2.62 1.38
N LEU A 36 12.03 1.77 0.65
CA LEU A 36 13.49 1.68 0.74
C LEU A 36 14.21 2.57 -0.27
N ALA A 37 13.47 3.19 -1.19
CA ALA A 37 14.00 4.15 -2.15
C ALA A 37 13.50 5.57 -1.83
N PRO A 38 14.24 6.62 -2.21
CA PRO A 38 13.72 7.99 -2.13
C PRO A 38 12.46 8.12 -2.99
N LEU A 39 11.38 8.63 -2.40
CA LEU A 39 10.12 8.84 -3.12
C LEU A 39 10.33 9.81 -4.29
N SER A 40 10.46 9.23 -5.48
CA SER A 40 10.68 9.93 -6.73
C SER A 40 9.42 9.77 -7.60
N ALA A 41 9.17 10.72 -8.51
CA ALA A 41 8.08 10.61 -9.48
C ALA A 41 7.96 9.22 -10.16
N PRO A 42 9.05 8.59 -10.66
CA PRO A 42 8.96 7.24 -11.25
C PRO A 42 8.57 6.15 -10.25
N VAL A 43 9.07 6.21 -9.00
CA VAL A 43 8.74 5.22 -7.95
C VAL A 43 7.26 5.30 -7.59
N ALA A 44 6.75 6.53 -7.40
CA ALA A 44 5.34 6.76 -7.12
C ALA A 44 4.44 6.33 -8.29
N ASN A 45 4.84 6.64 -9.53
CA ASN A 45 4.06 6.27 -10.72
C ASN A 45 3.98 4.75 -10.86
N ASN A 46 5.09 4.04 -10.74
CA ASN A 46 5.12 2.57 -10.82
C ASN A 46 4.20 1.93 -9.77
N PHE A 47 4.19 2.44 -8.54
CA PHE A 47 3.31 1.94 -7.48
C PHE A 47 1.82 2.17 -7.81
N ILE A 48 1.46 3.36 -8.28
CA ILE A 48 0.08 3.68 -8.70
C ILE A 48 -0.33 2.85 -9.93
N GLU A 49 0.56 2.66 -10.90
CA GLU A 49 0.30 1.84 -12.08
C GLU A 49 0.06 0.38 -11.71
N LYS A 50 0.89 -0.17 -10.81
CA LYS A 50 0.69 -1.51 -10.27
C LYS A 50 -0.65 -1.65 -9.56
N MET A 51 -1.01 -0.70 -8.70
CA MET A 51 -2.31 -0.67 -8.02
C MET A 51 -3.48 -0.62 -9.01
N LYS A 52 -3.38 0.17 -10.09
CA LYS A 52 -4.40 0.23 -11.15
C LYS A 52 -4.46 -1.04 -12.00
N SER A 53 -3.34 -1.75 -12.16
CA SER A 53 -3.27 -3.04 -12.85
C SER A 53 -3.98 -4.12 -12.03
N ASP A 54 -3.66 -4.21 -10.74
CA ASP A 54 -4.19 -5.20 -9.81
C ASP A 54 -5.66 -4.93 -9.42
N ILE A 55 -6.06 -3.65 -9.37
CA ILE A 55 -7.44 -3.22 -9.11
C ILE A 55 -7.96 -2.37 -10.29
N PRO A 56 -8.47 -3.01 -11.37
CA PRO A 56 -8.86 -2.34 -12.61
C PRO A 56 -9.89 -1.22 -12.45
N ILE A 57 -10.77 -1.28 -11.43
CA ILE A 57 -11.77 -0.24 -11.18
C ILE A 57 -11.13 1.11 -10.85
N LEU A 58 -9.90 1.13 -10.32
CA LEU A 58 -9.16 2.35 -10.02
C LEU A 58 -8.63 3.06 -11.27
N LYS A 59 -8.66 2.43 -12.45
CA LYS A 59 -8.32 3.10 -13.73
C LYS A 59 -9.27 4.25 -14.04
N GLN A 60 -10.47 4.26 -13.47
CA GLN A 60 -11.42 5.35 -13.60
C GLN A 60 -11.05 6.58 -12.75
N LEU A 61 -10.14 6.42 -11.78
CA LEU A 61 -9.68 7.52 -10.94
C LEU A 61 -8.61 8.34 -11.67
N GLY A 62 -8.88 9.63 -11.79
CA GLY A 62 -7.91 10.63 -12.27
C GLY A 62 -6.78 10.86 -11.25
N ALA A 63 -5.74 11.58 -11.70
CA ALA A 63 -4.56 11.86 -10.87
C ALA A 63 -4.86 12.66 -9.60
N ASP A 64 -5.91 13.47 -9.58
CA ASP A 64 -6.33 14.19 -8.36
C ASP A 64 -6.92 13.24 -7.29
N GLN A 65 -7.54 12.14 -7.73
CA GLN A 65 -8.27 11.21 -6.87
C GLN A 65 -7.39 10.03 -6.41
N LEU A 66 -6.25 9.79 -7.05
CA LEU A 66 -5.31 8.74 -6.66
C LEU A 66 -3.88 9.25 -6.81
N GLN A 67 -3.23 9.55 -5.69
CA GLN A 67 -1.90 10.16 -5.64
C GLN A 67 -1.11 9.70 -4.42
N LEU A 68 0.21 9.80 -4.51
CA LEU A 68 1.15 9.54 -3.42
C LEU A 68 1.91 10.81 -3.09
N TRP A 69 2.16 11.04 -1.80
CA TRP A 69 3.09 12.06 -1.35
C TRP A 69 3.85 11.58 -0.12
N SER A 70 5.00 12.20 0.13
CA SER A 70 5.73 12.01 1.37
C SER A 70 5.65 13.25 2.24
N GLN A 71 5.58 13.07 3.54
CA GLN A 71 5.70 14.13 4.53
C GLN A 71 6.76 13.74 5.56
N ASP A 72 7.55 14.71 5.99
CA ASP A 72 8.51 14.54 7.07
C ASP A 72 7.77 14.64 8.42
N GLU A 73 7.90 13.60 9.25
CA GLU A 73 7.37 13.49 10.61
C GLU A 73 8.55 13.59 11.58
N GLY A 74 8.75 14.77 12.14
CA GLY A 74 9.93 15.08 12.95
C GLY A 74 11.18 15.26 12.08
N PHE A 75 12.35 14.92 12.64
CA PHE A 75 13.64 15.17 11.99
C PHE A 75 14.17 13.99 11.15
N GLU A 76 13.72 12.77 11.46
CA GLU A 76 14.35 11.55 10.95
C GLU A 76 13.39 10.63 10.17
N ARG A 77 12.07 10.87 10.23
CA ARG A 77 11.08 9.96 9.66
C ARG A 77 10.37 10.58 8.47
N LYS A 78 10.38 9.86 7.36
CA LYS A 78 9.56 10.17 6.18
C LYS A 78 8.39 9.20 6.09
N VAL A 79 7.18 9.75 6.03
CA VAL A 79 5.93 8.99 5.93
C VAL A 79 5.34 9.19 4.55
N ILE A 80 4.96 8.08 3.92
CA ILE A 80 4.34 8.08 2.59
C ILE A 80 2.83 7.86 2.76
N TYR A 81 2.06 8.77 2.17
CA TYR A 81 0.62 8.75 2.19
C TYR A 81 0.06 8.47 0.80
N LEU A 82 -1.00 7.67 0.76
CA LEU A 82 -1.82 7.41 -0.42
C LEU A 82 -3.15 8.16 -0.29
N ARG A 83 -3.46 9.00 -1.28
CA ARG A 83 -4.77 9.65 -1.38
C ARG A 83 -5.69 8.74 -2.17
N VAL A 84 -6.89 8.51 -1.64
CA VAL A 84 -7.97 7.86 -2.39
C VAL A 84 -9.21 8.75 -2.33
N GLY A 85 -9.69 9.14 -3.50
CA GLY A 85 -10.79 10.08 -3.64
C GLY A 85 -10.46 11.46 -3.07
N ASN A 86 -11.49 12.16 -2.58
CA ASN A 86 -11.33 13.55 -2.21
C ASN A 86 -10.71 13.78 -0.82
N GLN A 87 -10.72 12.80 0.10
CA GLN A 87 -10.47 13.06 1.53
C GLN A 87 -9.66 12.01 2.28
N ILE A 88 -9.34 10.85 1.70
CA ILE A 88 -8.71 9.77 2.46
C ILE A 88 -7.21 9.75 2.21
N ALA A 89 -6.44 9.94 3.29
CA ALA A 89 -5.00 9.76 3.34
C ALA A 89 -4.67 8.47 4.11
N ILE A 90 -4.09 7.48 3.44
CA ILE A 90 -3.68 6.21 4.05
C ILE A 90 -2.17 6.27 4.29
N ASN A 91 -1.73 6.10 5.54
CA ASN A 91 -0.31 6.03 5.90
C ASN A 91 0.27 4.65 5.54
N LEU A 92 1.08 4.59 4.49
CA LEU A 92 1.61 3.33 3.97
C LEU A 92 2.71 2.73 4.86
N ASN A 93 3.41 3.56 5.64
CA ASN A 93 4.38 3.06 6.60
C ASN A 93 3.69 2.29 7.73
N GLN A 94 2.54 2.77 8.22
CA GLN A 94 1.75 2.07 9.25
C GLN A 94 1.15 0.77 8.71
N VAL A 95 0.64 0.78 7.47
CA VAL A 95 0.12 -0.43 6.81
C VAL A 95 1.19 -1.53 6.73
N ARG A 96 2.43 -1.17 6.33
CA ARG A 96 3.54 -2.14 6.30
C ARG A 96 3.92 -2.64 7.69
N ASP A 97 3.98 -1.76 8.69
CA ASP A 97 4.31 -2.13 10.07
C ASP A 97 3.30 -3.16 10.62
N MET A 98 2.01 -2.93 10.38
CA MET A 98 0.95 -3.88 10.72
C MET A 98 1.10 -5.23 9.99
N GLN A 99 1.48 -5.22 8.71
CA GLN A 99 1.72 -6.45 7.95
C GLN A 99 2.90 -7.25 8.53
N LEU A 100 4.00 -6.57 8.84
CA LEU A 100 5.18 -7.20 9.45
C LEU A 100 4.87 -7.78 10.84
N SER A 101 4.07 -7.08 11.65
CA SER A 101 3.65 -7.57 12.96
C SER A 101 2.85 -8.87 12.84
N ARG A 102 1.86 -8.93 11.93
CA ARG A 102 1.02 -10.13 11.72
C ARG A 102 1.81 -11.33 11.21
N ASN A 103 2.84 -11.10 10.41
CA ASN A 103 3.70 -12.15 9.86
C ASN A 103 4.81 -12.59 10.83
N GLY A 104 5.10 -11.80 11.88
CA GLY A 104 6.17 -12.03 12.85
C GLY A 104 5.78 -12.85 14.09
N GLU A 105 4.49 -13.11 14.30
CA GLU A 105 3.97 -13.83 15.48
C GLU A 105 3.81 -15.34 15.24
N THR A 106 4.93 -16.07 15.14
CA THR A 106 5.07 -17.50 15.55
C THR A 106 6.56 -17.86 15.65
N TYR A 107 7.21 -17.47 16.74
CA TYR A 107 8.41 -18.14 17.24
C TYR A 107 8.22 -18.31 18.75
N ASP A 108 7.32 -19.22 19.13
CA ASP A 108 7.31 -19.78 20.47
C ASP A 108 8.51 -20.73 20.57
N VAL A 109 9.55 -20.31 21.27
CA VAL A 109 10.75 -21.10 21.56
C VAL A 109 10.74 -21.65 22.99
N ASP A 110 9.58 -21.76 23.62
CA ASP A 110 9.41 -22.37 24.94
C ASP A 110 8.56 -23.64 24.85
N ALA A 111 9.10 -24.63 24.13
CA ALA A 111 8.78 -26.02 24.43
C ALA A 111 9.76 -26.48 25.52
N SER A 112 9.36 -26.26 26.78
CA SER A 112 9.96 -26.82 28.00
C SER A 112 10.16 -28.34 27.95
#